data_AF-A0A9D8LZV4-F1
#
_entry.id   AF-A0A9D8LZV4-F1
#
_cell.length_a   1.000
_cell.length_b   1.000
_cell.length_c   1.000
_cell.angle_alpha   90.00
_cell.angle_beta   90.00
_cell.angle_gamma   90.00
#
_symmetry.space_group_name_H-M   'P 1'
#
loop_
_entity.id
_entity.type
_entity.pdbx_description
1 polymer ?
#
loop_
_entity_poly.entity_id
_entity_poly.type
_entity_poly.pdbx_seq_one_letter_code
_entity_poly.pdbx_strand_id
1 'polypeptide(L)'
;MTLERLAPDAGGLARAAALLRGGQVVAFPTDTVYGLAALWRDEQARARIYEIKRRPHSLPLIPMVPDPDQLAALVHVDGRARSFMDHWWPGPLTLVLPTASGTPPTLGVRIPDHPVALALLSEVGEAVATTSANLSGARDAMTADEVARLDGVAAVLDGGRAPGGRPSTVLSLAAPDAEVLREGPIPTRELLLHELSGKFRRFADLEARPTSALYAAISAGLSWRPDVLSLLLDAQPGQRRPNLLLGAVHDLLLGGARDPLADYYPSVGGAREADGQVADLFSRFALRRSDDVRAIIRTRRTQTNEVARCGPLVLGLCRLPGPLALIDVGASAGLNLQLDRYAYQFGEAPRIGPPDTPLTLHCAYEGAQPPPERLPEIVWRRGIDLDPRDPRDPPTARWLEALVWPEHAGRRERLRAALEVASAQPFEVCQGDALTLLPQVARDAPRGPTLVVTHCMTLAYFSEEDRARVTELCRGLGAHELGIEPGRDRHARWVPLTLDGVQLARVDPHTGTITSSGEEIASNPGASSL
;
A
#
# COMPACT_ATOMS: atom_id res chain seq x y z
N MET A 1 4.55 -33.45 -38.19
CA MET A 1 3.69 -32.61 -39.05
C MET A 1 4.55 -31.50 -39.61
N THR A 2 4.42 -31.18 -40.89
CA THR A 2 5.10 -30.03 -41.51
C THR A 2 4.30 -28.77 -41.16
N LEU A 3 4.98 -27.72 -40.69
CA LEU A 3 4.36 -26.45 -40.34
C LEU A 3 3.78 -25.76 -41.60
N GLU A 4 2.52 -25.31 -41.50
CA GLU A 4 1.80 -24.59 -42.56
C GLU A 4 2.10 -23.06 -42.47
N ARG A 5 2.58 -22.44 -43.56
CA ARG A 5 2.78 -20.97 -43.60
C ARG A 5 1.53 -20.31 -44.17
N LEU A 6 0.91 -19.44 -43.37
CA LEU A 6 -0.35 -18.78 -43.68
C LEU A 6 -0.11 -17.31 -44.01
N ALA A 7 -0.76 -16.82 -45.06
CA ALA A 7 -0.79 -15.39 -45.37
C ALA A 7 -1.64 -14.65 -44.32
N PRO A 8 -1.33 -13.39 -43.98
CA PRO A 8 -2.08 -12.60 -43.01
C PRO A 8 -3.32 -11.96 -43.64
N ASP A 9 -4.08 -12.74 -44.42
CA ASP A 9 -5.34 -12.33 -45.07
C ASP A 9 -6.54 -13.07 -44.44
N ALA A 10 -7.75 -12.78 -44.91
CA ALA A 10 -8.97 -13.39 -44.38
C ALA A 10 -8.94 -14.93 -44.43
N GLY A 11 -8.35 -15.52 -45.48
CA GLY A 11 -8.25 -16.97 -45.63
C GLY A 11 -7.28 -17.58 -44.62
N GLY A 12 -6.09 -16.99 -44.48
CA GLY A 12 -5.10 -17.44 -43.51
C GLY A 12 -5.54 -17.24 -42.07
N LEU A 13 -6.22 -16.14 -41.75
CA LEU A 13 -6.80 -15.89 -40.43
C LEU A 13 -7.87 -16.93 -40.07
N ALA A 14 -8.82 -17.18 -40.99
CA ALA A 14 -9.85 -18.21 -40.78
C ALA A 14 -9.24 -19.61 -40.61
N ARG A 15 -8.18 -19.93 -41.38
CA ARG A 15 -7.43 -21.18 -41.26
C ARG A 15 -6.72 -21.30 -39.91
N ALA A 16 -6.04 -20.26 -39.47
CA ALA A 16 -5.37 -20.20 -38.17
C ALA A 16 -6.37 -20.36 -37.01
N ALA A 17 -7.50 -19.66 -37.07
CA ALA A 17 -8.56 -19.78 -36.06
C ALA A 17 -9.17 -21.18 -36.02
N ALA A 18 -9.40 -21.81 -37.18
CA ALA A 18 -9.87 -23.19 -37.25
C ALA A 18 -8.88 -24.19 -36.62
N LEU A 19 -7.56 -24.00 -36.84
CA LEU A 19 -6.52 -24.82 -36.22
C LEU A 19 -6.51 -24.65 -34.69
N LEU A 20 -6.60 -23.41 -34.18
CA LEU A 20 -6.71 -23.15 -32.75
C LEU A 20 -7.96 -23.82 -32.15
N ARG A 21 -9.12 -23.69 -32.80
CA ARG A 21 -10.38 -24.36 -32.40
C ARG A 21 -10.29 -25.88 -32.44
N GLY A 22 -9.46 -26.44 -33.31
CA GLY A 22 -9.12 -27.86 -33.35
C GLY A 22 -8.06 -28.30 -32.34
N GLY A 23 -7.70 -27.44 -31.37
CA GLY A 23 -6.71 -27.72 -30.31
C GLY A 23 -5.26 -27.70 -30.78
N GLN A 24 -4.97 -27.20 -31.98
CA GLN A 24 -3.60 -27.09 -32.49
C GLN A 24 -2.90 -25.84 -31.97
N VAL A 25 -1.56 -25.84 -32.03
CA VAL A 25 -0.73 -24.67 -31.70
C VAL A 25 -0.40 -23.90 -32.98
N VAL A 26 -0.72 -22.61 -32.98
CA VAL A 26 -0.46 -21.69 -34.09
C VAL A 26 0.48 -20.58 -33.64
N ALA A 27 1.38 -20.15 -34.50
CA ALA A 27 2.25 -19.01 -34.26
C ALA A 27 1.80 -17.77 -35.03
N PHE A 28 2.00 -16.59 -34.46
CA PHE A 28 1.61 -15.32 -35.10
C PHE A 28 2.49 -14.15 -34.60
N PRO A 29 2.67 -13.09 -35.40
CA PRO A 29 3.42 -11.90 -35.01
C PRO A 29 2.64 -11.05 -34.02
N THR A 30 3.36 -10.38 -33.12
CA THR A 30 2.83 -9.32 -32.25
C THR A 30 3.68 -8.05 -32.40
N ASP A 31 3.29 -6.97 -31.74
CA ASP A 31 4.05 -5.72 -31.60
C ASP A 31 5.38 -5.91 -30.84
N THR A 32 5.58 -7.08 -30.24
CA THR A 32 6.80 -7.43 -29.49
C THR A 32 7.66 -8.46 -30.22
N VAL A 33 7.23 -9.72 -30.20
CA VAL A 33 7.89 -10.90 -30.77
C VAL A 33 6.83 -11.83 -31.36
N TYR A 34 7.21 -12.87 -32.10
CA TYR A 34 6.24 -13.91 -32.46
C TYR A 34 5.79 -14.68 -31.21
N GLY A 35 4.51 -15.02 -31.14
CA GLY A 35 3.92 -15.82 -30.07
C GLY A 35 3.48 -17.20 -30.55
N LEU A 36 3.60 -18.22 -29.70
CA LEU A 36 2.84 -19.47 -29.84
C LEU A 36 1.50 -19.30 -29.14
N ALA A 37 0.44 -19.77 -29.78
CA ALA A 37 -0.93 -19.64 -29.35
C ALA A 37 -1.63 -21.00 -29.30
N ALA A 38 -2.48 -21.15 -28.29
CA ALA A 38 -3.45 -22.23 -28.13
C ALA A 38 -4.70 -21.63 -27.48
N LEU A 39 -5.88 -22.22 -27.70
CA LEU A 39 -7.09 -21.72 -27.07
C LEU A 39 -6.99 -21.71 -25.54
N TRP A 40 -7.38 -20.60 -24.92
CA TRP A 40 -7.27 -20.44 -23.47
C TRP A 40 -8.12 -21.45 -22.71
N ARG A 41 -9.28 -21.88 -23.23
CA ARG A 41 -10.13 -22.89 -22.57
C ARG A 41 -9.63 -24.33 -22.70
N ASP A 42 -8.81 -24.63 -23.70
CA ASP A 42 -8.37 -26.00 -24.02
C ASP A 42 -7.07 -26.35 -23.28
N GLU A 43 -7.19 -27.11 -22.19
CA GLU A 43 -6.06 -27.50 -21.36
C GLU A 43 -5.03 -28.37 -22.10
N GLN A 44 -5.48 -29.26 -22.98
CA GLN A 44 -4.59 -30.11 -23.76
C GLN A 44 -3.81 -29.28 -24.78
N ALA A 45 -4.46 -28.31 -25.43
CA ALA A 45 -3.78 -27.40 -26.34
C ALA A 45 -2.76 -26.51 -25.60
N ARG A 46 -3.08 -26.04 -24.39
CA ARG A 46 -2.11 -25.31 -23.54
C ARG A 46 -0.93 -26.18 -23.14
N ALA A 47 -1.16 -27.46 -22.80
CA ALA A 47 -0.09 -28.41 -22.46
C ALA A 47 0.90 -28.60 -23.63
N ARG A 48 0.41 -28.65 -24.87
CA ARG A 48 1.24 -28.72 -26.08
C ARG A 48 2.21 -27.54 -26.22
N ILE A 49 1.82 -26.33 -25.82
CA ILE A 49 2.75 -25.17 -25.82
C ILE A 49 3.96 -25.45 -24.91
N TYR A 50 3.72 -26.02 -23.72
CA TYR A 50 4.80 -26.36 -22.79
C TYR A 50 5.73 -27.42 -23.36
N GLU A 51 5.17 -28.45 -24.01
CA GLU A 51 5.93 -29.51 -24.70
C GLU A 51 6.80 -28.95 -25.83
N ILE A 52 6.21 -28.18 -26.75
CA ILE A 52 6.91 -27.56 -27.89
C ILE A 52 8.08 -26.70 -27.42
N LYS A 53 7.87 -25.86 -26.39
CA LYS A 53 8.91 -24.96 -25.88
C LYS A 53 9.90 -25.62 -24.94
N ARG A 54 9.61 -26.84 -24.47
CA ARG A 54 10.26 -27.45 -23.29
C ARG A 54 10.26 -26.48 -22.11
N ARG A 55 9.10 -25.85 -21.89
CA ARG A 55 8.91 -24.78 -20.91
C ARG A 55 8.51 -25.40 -19.56
N PRO A 56 9.10 -24.98 -18.43
CA PRO A 56 8.62 -25.35 -17.11
C PRO A 56 7.16 -24.92 -16.90
N HIS A 57 6.32 -25.79 -16.34
CA HIS A 57 4.92 -25.48 -16.00
C HIS A 57 4.79 -24.37 -14.93
N SER A 58 5.88 -24.07 -14.20
CA SER A 58 5.93 -22.95 -13.26
C SER A 58 5.91 -21.58 -13.94
N LEU A 59 6.20 -21.49 -15.23
CA LEU A 59 6.16 -20.23 -15.98
C LEU A 59 4.80 -20.08 -16.69
N PRO A 60 3.91 -19.21 -16.22
CA PRO A 60 2.54 -19.11 -16.74
C PRO A 60 2.51 -18.68 -18.21
N LEU A 61 1.43 -19.06 -18.91
CA LEU A 61 1.06 -18.51 -20.22
C LEU A 61 0.28 -17.21 -20.02
N ILE A 62 0.36 -16.31 -21.00
CA ILE A 62 -0.30 -15.00 -20.98
C ILE A 62 -1.51 -15.08 -21.91
N PRO A 63 -2.76 -15.13 -21.41
CA PRO A 63 -3.93 -14.95 -22.24
C PRO A 63 -3.91 -13.57 -22.93
N MET A 64 -4.06 -13.60 -24.24
CA MET A 64 -4.36 -12.42 -25.05
C MET A 64 -5.83 -12.42 -25.44
N VAL A 65 -6.44 -11.24 -25.41
CA VAL A 65 -7.84 -11.01 -25.78
C VAL A 65 -7.93 -9.92 -26.86
N PRO A 66 -8.96 -9.94 -27.72
CA PRO A 66 -9.10 -8.94 -28.79
C PRO A 66 -9.55 -7.57 -28.26
N ASP A 67 -10.28 -7.54 -27.15
CA ASP A 67 -10.85 -6.33 -26.56
C ASP A 67 -10.95 -6.43 -25.02
N PRO A 68 -11.10 -5.29 -24.31
CA PRO A 68 -11.20 -5.29 -22.85
C PRO A 68 -12.41 -6.01 -22.26
N ASP A 69 -13.52 -6.18 -23.00
CA ASP A 69 -14.76 -6.74 -22.45
C ASP A 69 -14.58 -8.23 -22.10
N GLN A 70 -13.70 -8.93 -22.82
CA GLN A 70 -13.36 -10.34 -22.53
C GLN A 70 -12.49 -10.54 -21.28
N LEU A 71 -11.94 -9.47 -20.69
CA LEU A 71 -11.09 -9.59 -19.49
C LEU A 71 -11.88 -9.93 -18.24
N ALA A 72 -13.16 -9.55 -18.17
CA ALA A 72 -13.97 -9.72 -16.96
C ALA A 72 -14.12 -11.20 -16.54
N ALA A 73 -14.06 -12.12 -17.50
CA ALA A 73 -14.07 -13.56 -17.23
C ALA A 73 -12.72 -14.11 -16.71
N LEU A 74 -11.64 -13.35 -16.85
CA LEU A 74 -10.27 -13.78 -16.53
C LEU A 74 -9.76 -13.11 -15.24
N VAL A 75 -9.97 -11.80 -15.10
CA VAL A 75 -9.33 -10.96 -14.09
C VAL A 75 -10.24 -9.84 -13.61
N HIS A 76 -9.97 -9.34 -12.40
CA HIS A 76 -10.59 -8.14 -11.87
C HIS A 76 -9.82 -6.89 -12.34
N VAL A 77 -10.50 -6.00 -13.07
CA VAL A 77 -9.95 -4.72 -13.55
C VAL A 77 -10.51 -3.57 -12.72
N ASP A 78 -9.71 -3.08 -11.78
CA ASP A 78 -10.05 -1.90 -10.97
C ASP A 78 -9.64 -0.59 -11.70
N GLY A 79 -9.93 0.57 -11.09
CA GLY A 79 -9.59 1.87 -11.66
C GLY A 79 -8.08 2.09 -11.82
N ARG A 80 -7.24 1.42 -11.00
CA ARG A 80 -5.79 1.47 -11.11
C ARG A 80 -5.33 0.71 -12.36
N ALA A 81 -5.76 -0.53 -12.54
CA ALA A 81 -5.46 -1.34 -13.72
C ALA A 81 -5.97 -0.67 -15.00
N ARG A 82 -7.19 -0.14 -14.99
CA ARG A 82 -7.78 0.59 -16.13
C ARG A 82 -6.91 1.77 -16.56
N SER A 83 -6.35 2.52 -15.63
CA SER A 83 -5.44 3.63 -15.95
C SER A 83 -4.16 3.21 -16.69
N PHE A 84 -3.65 2.00 -16.46
CA PHE A 84 -2.53 1.45 -17.25
C PHE A 84 -3.01 0.95 -18.62
N MET A 85 -4.18 0.31 -18.67
CA MET A 85 -4.76 -0.16 -19.93
C MET A 85 -5.03 1.01 -20.88
N ASP A 86 -5.68 2.07 -20.41
CA ASP A 86 -6.01 3.25 -21.23
C ASP A 86 -4.77 3.96 -21.82
N HIS A 87 -3.60 3.76 -21.23
CA HIS A 87 -2.36 4.42 -21.65
C HIS A 87 -1.47 3.53 -22.54
N TRP A 88 -1.35 2.24 -22.24
CA TRP A 88 -0.43 1.34 -22.95
C TRP A 88 -1.11 0.20 -23.73
N TRP A 89 -2.45 0.08 -23.69
CA TRP A 89 -3.18 -0.91 -24.48
C TRP A 89 -4.00 -0.27 -25.62
N PRO A 90 -4.07 -0.95 -26.79
CA PRO A 90 -3.26 -2.10 -27.19
C PRO A 90 -1.76 -1.79 -27.16
N GLY A 91 -0.91 -2.76 -26.83
CA GLY A 91 0.53 -2.52 -26.81
C GLY A 91 1.40 -3.48 -26.00
N PRO A 92 2.67 -3.09 -25.76
CA PRO A 92 3.69 -3.99 -25.23
C PRO A 92 3.67 -4.10 -23.70
N LEU A 93 2.53 -3.89 -23.05
CA LEU A 93 2.35 -4.07 -21.60
C LEU A 93 1.58 -5.36 -21.30
N THR A 94 2.07 -6.17 -20.38
CA THR A 94 1.33 -7.27 -19.76
C THR A 94 1.02 -6.88 -18.32
N LEU A 95 -0.25 -6.95 -17.93
CA LEU A 95 -0.70 -6.66 -16.56
C LEU A 95 -1.00 -7.95 -15.82
N VAL A 96 -0.35 -8.15 -14.68
CA VAL A 96 -0.68 -9.24 -13.74
C VAL A 96 -1.68 -8.72 -12.71
N LEU A 97 -2.89 -9.28 -12.76
CA LEU A 97 -4.06 -8.84 -12.00
C LEU A 97 -4.66 -10.00 -11.20
N PRO A 98 -5.43 -9.72 -10.12
CA PRO A 98 -6.22 -10.75 -9.43
C PRO A 98 -7.17 -11.48 -10.39
N THR A 99 -7.25 -12.80 -10.30
CA THR A 99 -8.15 -13.58 -11.17
C THR A 99 -9.60 -13.49 -10.73
N ALA A 100 -10.52 -13.59 -11.68
CA ALA A 100 -11.96 -13.67 -11.39
C ALA A 100 -12.34 -14.96 -10.66
N SER A 101 -11.60 -16.05 -10.87
CA SER A 101 -11.83 -17.34 -10.20
C SER A 101 -11.22 -17.42 -8.79
N GLY A 102 -10.29 -16.51 -8.45
CA GLY A 102 -9.44 -16.59 -7.26
C GLY A 102 -8.37 -17.69 -7.31
N THR A 103 -8.34 -18.56 -8.33
CA THR A 103 -7.36 -19.64 -8.45
C THR A 103 -6.93 -19.84 -9.92
N PRO A 104 -5.62 -19.68 -10.25
CA PRO A 104 -4.55 -19.17 -9.38
C PRO A 104 -4.86 -17.73 -8.92
N PRO A 105 -4.21 -17.19 -7.87
CA PRO A 105 -4.59 -15.88 -7.30
C PRO A 105 -4.39 -14.72 -8.29
N THR A 106 -3.45 -14.84 -9.24
CA THR A 106 -3.16 -13.80 -10.23
C THR A 106 -2.93 -14.38 -11.62
N LEU A 107 -3.14 -13.54 -12.64
CA LEU A 107 -2.98 -13.89 -14.05
C LEU A 107 -2.48 -12.69 -14.85
N GLY A 108 -1.50 -12.94 -15.73
CA GLY A 108 -0.98 -11.95 -16.68
C GLY A 108 -1.83 -11.89 -17.94
N VAL A 109 -2.41 -10.74 -18.25
CA VAL A 109 -3.24 -10.50 -19.44
C VAL A 109 -2.62 -9.42 -20.33
N ARG A 110 -2.96 -9.43 -21.63
CA ARG A 110 -2.49 -8.43 -22.60
C ARG A 110 -3.41 -8.29 -23.80
N ILE A 111 -3.52 -7.07 -24.33
CA ILE A 111 -4.02 -6.80 -25.69
C ILE A 111 -2.85 -6.31 -26.54
N PRO A 112 -2.40 -7.07 -27.57
CA PRO A 112 -1.25 -6.69 -28.39
C PRO A 112 -1.62 -5.62 -29.44
N ASP A 113 -0.70 -4.71 -29.76
CA ASP A 113 -0.88 -3.69 -30.81
C ASP A 113 -0.36 -4.14 -32.18
N HIS A 114 -0.89 -5.26 -32.69
CA HIS A 114 -0.48 -5.77 -33.99
C HIS A 114 -1.69 -6.15 -34.83
N PRO A 115 -1.86 -5.60 -36.05
CA PRO A 115 -3.06 -5.83 -36.86
C PRO A 115 -3.37 -7.31 -37.08
N VAL A 116 -2.35 -8.12 -37.38
CA VAL A 116 -2.51 -9.58 -37.57
C VAL A 116 -2.90 -10.30 -36.27
N ALA A 117 -2.35 -9.86 -35.13
CA ALA A 117 -2.68 -10.44 -33.83
C ALA A 117 -4.13 -10.14 -33.45
N LEU A 118 -4.52 -8.87 -33.53
CA LEU A 118 -5.88 -8.43 -33.24
C LEU A 118 -6.89 -9.10 -34.17
N ALA A 119 -6.61 -9.15 -35.48
CA ALA A 119 -7.48 -9.82 -36.43
C ALA A 119 -7.63 -11.32 -36.13
N LEU A 120 -6.55 -12.02 -35.74
CA LEU A 120 -6.63 -13.42 -35.32
C LEU A 120 -7.45 -13.58 -34.02
N LEU A 121 -7.22 -12.73 -33.02
CA LEU A 121 -7.94 -12.79 -31.74
C LEU A 121 -9.44 -12.53 -31.94
N SER A 122 -9.79 -11.56 -32.80
CA SER A 122 -11.18 -11.27 -33.18
C SER A 122 -11.79 -12.43 -33.96
N GLU A 123 -11.07 -13.01 -34.92
CA GLU A 123 -11.52 -14.16 -35.71
C GLU A 123 -11.75 -15.40 -34.82
N VAL A 124 -10.91 -15.60 -33.80
CA VAL A 124 -11.05 -16.68 -32.81
C VAL A 124 -12.26 -16.43 -31.90
N GLY A 125 -12.46 -15.19 -31.44
CA GLY A 125 -13.60 -14.76 -30.64
C GLY A 125 -13.51 -15.11 -29.14
N GLU A 126 -12.35 -15.56 -28.68
CA GLU A 126 -12.09 -15.91 -27.27
C GLU A 126 -10.61 -15.72 -26.93
N ALA A 127 -10.28 -15.77 -25.64
CA ALA A 127 -8.90 -15.65 -25.17
C ALA A 127 -8.00 -16.76 -25.74
N VAL A 128 -6.77 -16.38 -26.09
CA VAL A 128 -5.74 -17.29 -26.59
C VAL A 128 -4.55 -17.26 -25.64
N ALA A 129 -4.14 -18.42 -25.14
CA ALA A 129 -2.97 -18.56 -24.29
C ALA A 129 -1.70 -18.34 -25.11
N THR A 130 -0.82 -17.43 -24.67
CA THR A 130 0.39 -17.08 -25.43
C THR A 130 1.69 -17.13 -24.64
N THR A 131 2.78 -17.31 -25.37
CA THR A 131 4.17 -17.15 -24.92
C THR A 131 5.05 -16.92 -26.17
N SER A 132 6.29 -16.47 -26.03
CA SER A 132 7.17 -16.23 -27.19
C SER A 132 7.39 -17.50 -28.04
N ALA A 133 7.63 -17.37 -29.34
CA ALA A 133 7.81 -18.49 -30.25
C ALA A 133 9.26 -18.93 -30.41
N ASN A 134 9.88 -19.33 -29.31
CA ASN A 134 11.25 -19.84 -29.21
C ASN A 134 11.33 -21.02 -28.23
N LEU A 135 12.38 -21.84 -28.34
CA LEU A 135 12.74 -22.77 -27.26
C LEU A 135 13.06 -22.00 -25.98
N SER A 136 12.74 -22.57 -24.82
CA SER A 136 13.03 -21.92 -23.54
C SER A 136 14.53 -21.61 -23.41
N GLY A 137 14.88 -20.35 -23.14
CA GLY A 137 16.26 -19.86 -23.04
C GLY A 137 16.95 -19.50 -24.37
N ALA A 138 16.31 -19.76 -25.52
CA ALA A 138 16.81 -19.35 -26.83
C ALA A 138 16.44 -17.91 -27.18
N ARG A 139 17.01 -17.36 -28.26
CA ARG A 139 16.61 -16.04 -28.79
C ARG A 139 15.14 -16.05 -29.21
N ASP A 140 14.42 -14.96 -28.94
CA ASP A 140 13.03 -14.81 -29.35
C ASP A 140 12.90 -14.78 -30.88
N ALA A 141 11.86 -15.43 -31.40
CA ALA A 141 11.57 -15.38 -32.83
C ALA A 141 10.92 -14.04 -33.21
N MET A 142 11.46 -13.46 -34.26
CA MET A 142 11.04 -12.18 -34.83
C MET A 142 10.41 -12.33 -36.21
N THR A 143 10.51 -13.51 -36.82
CA THR A 143 10.04 -13.82 -38.18
C THR A 143 9.41 -15.20 -38.25
N ALA A 144 8.55 -15.43 -39.23
CA ALA A 144 7.96 -16.75 -39.49
C ALA A 144 9.02 -17.84 -39.77
N ASP A 145 10.13 -17.48 -40.43
CA ASP A 145 11.23 -18.41 -40.73
C ASP A 145 11.97 -18.89 -39.46
N GLU A 146 12.05 -18.05 -38.43
CA GLU A 146 12.61 -18.45 -37.14
C GLU A 146 11.66 -19.37 -36.38
N VAL A 147 10.35 -19.12 -36.46
CA VAL A 147 9.31 -20.01 -35.91
C VAL A 147 9.32 -21.37 -36.60
N ALA A 148 9.57 -21.42 -37.91
CA ALA A 148 9.62 -22.67 -38.70
C ALA A 148 10.68 -23.68 -38.22
N ARG A 149 11.58 -23.26 -37.34
CA ARG A 149 12.58 -24.13 -36.69
C ARG A 149 12.05 -24.86 -35.46
N LEU A 150 10.83 -24.56 -35.02
CA LEU A 150 10.17 -25.23 -33.90
C LEU A 150 9.36 -26.42 -34.40
N ASP A 151 9.58 -27.58 -33.77
CA ASP A 151 8.75 -28.76 -34.00
C ASP A 151 7.41 -28.64 -33.26
N GLY A 152 6.36 -29.26 -33.82
CA GLY A 152 5.04 -29.37 -33.16
C GLY A 152 4.12 -28.15 -33.32
N VAL A 153 4.55 -27.11 -34.02
CA VAL A 153 3.71 -25.96 -34.40
C VAL A 153 2.96 -26.28 -35.70
N ALA A 154 1.64 -26.19 -35.68
CA ALA A 154 0.80 -26.58 -36.82
C ALA A 154 0.84 -25.55 -37.95
N ALA A 155 0.83 -24.26 -37.61
CA ALA A 155 0.90 -23.18 -38.59
C ALA A 155 1.58 -21.92 -38.04
N VAL A 156 2.07 -21.07 -38.94
CA VAL A 156 2.51 -19.70 -38.63
C VAL A 156 1.83 -18.70 -39.56
N LEU A 157 1.22 -17.65 -38.99
CA LEU A 157 0.81 -16.47 -39.75
C LEU A 157 2.03 -15.61 -40.05
N ASP A 158 2.32 -15.39 -41.32
CA ASP A 158 3.48 -14.60 -41.73
C ASP A 158 3.11 -13.13 -41.97
N GLY A 159 3.11 -12.35 -40.89
CA GLY A 159 2.94 -10.89 -40.96
C GLY A 159 4.25 -10.11 -41.08
N GLY A 160 5.35 -10.73 -41.50
CA GLY A 160 6.66 -10.09 -41.59
C GLY A 160 7.40 -9.99 -40.25
N ARG A 161 8.35 -9.06 -40.13
CA ARG A 161 9.20 -8.96 -38.93
C ARG A 161 8.45 -8.27 -37.79
N ALA A 162 8.41 -8.91 -36.62
CA ALA A 162 7.87 -8.29 -35.41
C ALA A 162 8.72 -7.05 -35.00
N PRO A 163 8.11 -5.91 -34.66
CA PRO A 163 8.83 -4.64 -34.52
C PRO A 163 9.49 -4.43 -33.15
N GLY A 164 8.98 -5.03 -32.06
CA GLY A 164 9.37 -4.65 -30.69
C GLY A 164 10.70 -5.18 -30.18
N GLY A 165 11.36 -6.09 -30.90
CA GLY A 165 12.72 -6.57 -30.62
C GLY A 165 12.93 -7.37 -29.32
N ARG A 166 11.98 -7.34 -28.38
CA ARG A 166 11.96 -8.06 -27.11
C ARG A 166 10.52 -8.27 -26.62
N PRO A 167 10.26 -9.22 -25.72
CA PRO A 167 8.90 -9.49 -25.25
C PRO A 167 8.38 -8.34 -24.34
N SER A 168 7.06 -8.23 -24.15
CA SER A 168 6.36 -7.14 -23.42
C SER A 168 6.95 -6.75 -22.06
N THR A 169 6.75 -5.53 -21.57
CA THR A 169 6.99 -5.26 -20.14
C THR A 169 5.91 -5.95 -19.31
N VAL A 170 6.26 -6.57 -18.18
CA VAL A 170 5.32 -7.25 -17.29
C VAL A 170 5.24 -6.50 -15.97
N LEU A 171 4.05 -5.96 -15.67
CA LEU A 171 3.77 -5.20 -14.45
C LEU A 171 2.73 -5.95 -13.60
N SER A 172 3.06 -6.20 -12.35
CA SER A 172 2.14 -6.72 -11.35
C SER A 172 1.48 -5.59 -10.57
N LEU A 173 0.14 -5.62 -10.54
CA LEU A 173 -0.70 -4.74 -9.73
C LEU A 173 -1.43 -5.51 -8.62
N ALA A 174 -1.04 -6.76 -8.38
CA ALA A 174 -1.67 -7.63 -7.38
C ALA A 174 -1.42 -7.14 -5.94
N ALA A 175 -0.32 -6.43 -5.70
CA ALA A 175 0.02 -5.83 -4.41
C ALA A 175 -0.30 -4.32 -4.39
N PRO A 176 -0.36 -3.68 -3.20
CA PRO A 176 -0.56 -2.23 -3.08
C PRO A 176 0.51 -1.39 -3.79
N ASP A 177 1.74 -1.91 -3.90
CA ASP A 177 2.82 -1.32 -4.69
C ASP A 177 2.95 -2.06 -6.02
N ALA A 178 3.18 -1.33 -7.11
CA ALA A 178 3.37 -1.91 -8.43
C ALA A 178 4.77 -2.55 -8.50
N GLU A 179 4.86 -3.73 -9.10
CA GLU A 179 6.11 -4.46 -9.25
C GLU A 179 6.35 -4.78 -10.74
N VAL A 180 7.47 -4.32 -11.29
CA VAL A 180 7.87 -4.71 -12.65
C VAL A 180 8.58 -6.06 -12.57
N LEU A 181 7.89 -7.12 -13.00
CA LEU A 181 8.42 -8.49 -12.99
C LEU A 181 9.40 -8.74 -14.14
N ARG A 182 9.25 -8.00 -15.24
CA ARG A 182 10.16 -8.04 -16.39
C ARG A 182 10.10 -6.74 -17.16
N GLU A 183 11.25 -6.11 -17.36
CA GLU A 183 11.36 -4.97 -18.28
C GLU A 183 11.35 -5.44 -19.75
N GLY A 184 10.53 -4.79 -20.57
CA GLY A 184 10.37 -5.01 -22.00
C GLY A 184 10.55 -3.70 -22.78
N PRO A 185 9.74 -3.41 -23.81
CA PRO A 185 9.82 -2.15 -24.54
C PRO A 185 9.45 -0.90 -23.71
N ILE A 186 8.62 -1.04 -22.69
CA ILE A 186 8.24 0.06 -21.79
C ILE A 186 9.24 0.08 -20.61
N PRO A 187 10.00 1.16 -20.40
CA PRO A 187 10.97 1.24 -19.31
C PRO A 187 10.29 1.17 -17.94
N THR A 188 10.92 0.48 -16.98
CA THR A 188 10.43 0.38 -15.58
C THR A 188 10.14 1.75 -14.99
N ARG A 189 11.02 2.72 -15.25
CA ARG A 189 10.89 4.10 -14.74
C ARG A 189 9.57 4.75 -15.15
N GLU A 190 9.11 4.52 -16.37
CA GLU A 190 7.89 5.14 -16.90
C GLU A 190 6.65 4.62 -16.16
N LEU A 191 6.55 3.29 -16.00
CA LEU A 191 5.44 2.63 -15.30
C LEU A 191 5.37 3.04 -13.82
N LEU A 192 6.52 3.12 -13.14
CA LEU A 192 6.56 3.52 -11.73
C LEU A 192 6.18 4.99 -11.55
N LEU A 193 6.54 5.88 -12.49
CA LEU A 193 6.13 7.29 -12.43
C LEU A 193 4.63 7.46 -12.67
N HIS A 194 4.03 6.66 -13.54
CA HIS A 194 2.57 6.64 -13.74
C HIS A 194 1.83 6.13 -12.51
N GLU A 195 2.32 5.06 -11.88
CA GLU A 195 1.78 4.59 -10.60
C GLU A 195 1.82 5.72 -9.55
N LEU A 196 2.94 6.43 -9.44
CA LEU A 196 3.08 7.54 -8.51
C LEU A 196 2.13 8.70 -8.84
N SER A 197 1.97 9.04 -10.12
CA SER A 197 0.99 10.05 -10.56
C SER A 197 -0.43 9.71 -10.08
N GLY A 198 -0.88 8.48 -10.33
CA GLY A 198 -2.18 7.99 -9.87
C GLY A 198 -2.31 7.97 -8.34
N LYS A 199 -1.25 7.59 -7.62
CA LYS A 199 -1.20 7.64 -6.14
C LYS A 199 -1.36 9.06 -5.61
N PHE A 200 -0.65 10.03 -6.18
CA PHE A 200 -0.74 11.44 -5.76
C PHE A 200 -2.10 12.06 -6.06
N ARG A 201 -2.70 11.72 -7.22
CA ARG A 201 -4.07 12.14 -7.56
C ARG A 201 -5.08 11.62 -6.53
N ARG A 202 -5.07 10.31 -6.27
CA ARG A 202 -5.99 9.70 -5.29
C ARG A 202 -5.77 10.25 -3.88
N PHE A 203 -4.52 10.43 -3.45
CA PHE A 203 -4.20 11.02 -2.17
C PHE A 203 -4.75 12.46 -2.05
N ALA A 204 -4.59 13.28 -3.10
CA ALA A 204 -5.11 14.64 -3.11
C ALA A 204 -6.63 14.67 -2.89
N ASP A 205 -7.37 13.83 -3.60
CA ASP A 205 -8.83 13.88 -3.61
C ASP A 205 -9.48 13.16 -2.43
N LEU A 206 -8.92 12.04 -1.98
CA LEU A 206 -9.54 11.16 -0.97
C LEU A 206 -8.99 11.36 0.44
N GLU A 207 -7.69 11.66 0.58
CA GLU A 207 -7.03 11.74 1.89
C GLU A 207 -6.76 13.19 2.30
N ALA A 208 -6.20 14.00 1.41
CA ALA A 208 -5.76 15.35 1.73
C ALA A 208 -6.91 16.37 1.76
N ARG A 209 -7.73 16.42 0.70
CA ARG A 209 -8.80 17.42 0.53
C ARG A 209 -9.73 17.58 1.74
N PRO A 210 -10.13 16.52 2.48
CA PRO A 210 -10.99 16.68 3.64
C PRO A 210 -10.37 17.42 4.83
N THR A 211 -9.04 17.48 4.95
CA THR A 211 -8.37 17.99 6.17
C THR A 211 -7.18 18.91 5.93
N SER A 212 -6.61 18.96 4.72
CA SER A 212 -5.50 19.86 4.35
C SER A 212 -5.68 20.34 2.90
N ALA A 213 -6.07 21.61 2.76
CA ALA A 213 -6.17 22.27 1.47
C ALA A 213 -4.78 22.39 0.81
N LEU A 214 -3.74 22.63 1.62
CA LEU A 214 -2.36 22.74 1.15
C LEU A 214 -1.87 21.44 0.53
N TYR A 215 -1.95 20.33 1.26
CA TYR A 215 -1.46 19.03 0.76
C TYR A 215 -2.31 18.50 -0.39
N ALA A 216 -3.61 18.84 -0.44
CA ALA A 216 -4.45 18.53 -1.59
C ALA A 216 -3.97 19.28 -2.84
N ALA A 217 -3.73 20.58 -2.75
CA ALA A 217 -3.26 21.40 -3.87
C ALA A 217 -1.87 20.96 -4.37
N ILE A 218 -0.92 20.75 -3.46
CA ILE A 218 0.42 20.23 -3.79
C ILE A 218 0.28 18.87 -4.49
N SER A 219 -0.43 17.92 -3.88
CA SER A 219 -0.48 16.54 -4.39
C SER A 219 -1.19 16.45 -5.75
N ALA A 220 -2.26 17.22 -5.94
CA ALA A 220 -2.95 17.31 -7.23
C ALA A 220 -2.02 17.87 -8.32
N GLY A 221 -1.25 18.92 -8.01
CA GLY A 221 -0.26 19.49 -8.94
C GLY A 221 0.89 18.53 -9.25
N LEU A 222 1.43 17.85 -8.24
CA LEU A 222 2.53 16.90 -8.40
C LEU A 222 2.15 15.65 -9.19
N SER A 223 0.86 15.29 -9.29
CA SER A 223 0.41 14.18 -10.14
C SER A 223 0.80 14.36 -11.62
N TRP A 224 1.15 15.57 -12.06
CA TRP A 224 1.62 15.86 -13.41
C TRP A 224 3.13 16.17 -13.49
N ARG A 225 3.91 15.87 -12.43
CA ARG A 225 5.31 16.28 -12.29
C ARG A 225 6.24 15.06 -12.15
N PRO A 226 6.49 14.32 -13.25
CA PRO A 226 7.33 13.12 -13.21
C PRO A 226 8.78 13.41 -12.80
N ASP A 227 9.26 14.63 -13.01
CA ASP A 227 10.54 15.14 -12.51
C ASP A 227 10.62 15.05 -10.98
N VAL A 228 9.62 15.58 -10.27
CA VAL A 228 9.55 15.56 -8.80
C VAL A 228 9.23 14.16 -8.29
N LEU A 229 8.26 13.46 -8.89
CA LEU A 229 7.89 12.10 -8.48
C LEU A 229 9.07 11.12 -8.59
N SER A 230 10.04 11.38 -9.48
CA SER A 230 11.24 10.55 -9.60
C SER A 230 12.16 10.57 -8.37
N LEU A 231 11.97 11.52 -7.44
CA LEU A 231 12.65 11.52 -6.14
C LEU A 231 12.21 10.31 -5.27
N LEU A 232 10.99 9.82 -5.47
CA LEU A 232 10.41 8.70 -4.72
C LEU A 232 10.80 7.32 -5.26
N LEU A 233 11.56 7.25 -6.35
CA LEU A 233 12.06 5.95 -6.85
C LEU A 233 13.13 5.33 -5.93
N ASP A 234 13.77 6.14 -5.07
CA ASP A 234 14.76 5.68 -4.08
C ASP A 234 14.13 5.16 -2.79
N ALA A 235 12.80 5.18 -2.73
CA ALA A 235 12.06 4.97 -1.51
C ALA A 235 11.89 3.45 -1.27
N GLN A 236 12.06 3.00 -0.03
CA GLN A 236 12.00 1.59 0.40
C GLN A 236 10.58 0.99 0.25
N PRO A 237 10.42 -0.32 0.01
CA PRO A 237 9.12 -0.97 -0.04
C PRO A 237 8.25 -0.68 1.19
N GLY A 238 6.94 -0.50 0.97
CA GLY A 238 5.95 -0.26 2.03
C GLY A 238 5.90 1.16 2.61
N GLN A 239 6.74 2.11 2.19
CA GLN A 239 6.61 3.50 2.63
C GLN A 239 5.43 4.21 1.93
N ARG A 240 4.68 5.03 2.68
CA ARG A 240 3.59 5.86 2.14
C ARG A 240 4.12 7.02 1.30
N ARG A 241 4.20 6.81 -0.02
CA ARG A 241 4.90 7.73 -0.95
C ARG A 241 4.47 9.20 -0.87
N PRO A 242 3.16 9.57 -0.89
CA PRO A 242 2.77 10.98 -0.83
C PRO A 242 3.19 11.64 0.49
N ASN A 243 2.83 11.03 1.63
CA ASN A 243 3.19 11.53 2.95
C ASN A 243 4.71 11.61 3.16
N LEU A 244 5.49 10.69 2.60
CA LEU A 244 6.95 10.70 2.72
C LEU A 244 7.57 11.91 2.02
N LEU A 245 7.16 12.22 0.78
CA LEU A 245 7.67 13.38 0.05
C LEU A 245 7.24 14.70 0.70
N LEU A 246 5.96 14.79 1.09
CA LEU A 246 5.41 15.97 1.76
C LEU A 246 6.13 16.22 3.09
N GLY A 247 6.29 15.17 3.91
CA GLY A 247 7.04 15.22 5.16
C GLY A 247 8.51 15.56 4.97
N ALA A 248 9.17 15.06 3.92
CA ALA A 248 10.57 15.39 3.65
C ALA A 248 10.77 16.87 3.34
N VAL A 249 9.90 17.47 2.51
CA VAL A 249 9.94 18.91 2.25
C VAL A 249 9.59 19.71 3.51
N HIS A 250 8.59 19.26 4.27
CA HIS A 250 8.18 19.91 5.51
C HIS A 250 9.28 19.88 6.58
N ASP A 251 10.03 18.77 6.72
CA ASP A 251 11.18 18.68 7.64
C ASP A 251 12.26 19.71 7.30
N LEU A 252 12.55 19.90 6.01
CA LEU A 252 13.52 20.90 5.55
C LEU A 252 13.05 22.34 5.85
N LEU A 253 11.75 22.62 5.68
CA LEU A 253 11.17 23.92 6.04
C LEU A 253 11.22 24.17 7.56
N LEU A 254 10.82 23.18 8.37
CA LEU A 254 10.94 23.22 9.83
C LEU A 254 12.41 23.37 10.28
N GLY A 255 13.35 22.82 9.51
CA GLY A 255 14.79 22.96 9.72
C GLY A 255 15.34 24.36 9.38
N GLY A 256 14.49 25.31 9.01
CA GLY A 256 14.86 26.71 8.75
C GLY A 256 15.27 27.01 7.31
N ALA A 257 14.94 26.14 6.35
CA ALA A 257 15.18 26.44 4.93
C ALA A 257 14.36 27.67 4.50
N ARG A 258 15.05 28.73 4.06
CA ARG A 258 14.41 29.95 3.56
C ARG A 258 13.93 29.75 2.13
N ASP A 259 12.61 29.74 1.93
CA ASP A 259 11.99 29.63 0.61
C ASP A 259 10.58 30.22 0.60
N PRO A 260 10.09 30.81 -0.52
CA PRO A 260 8.70 31.28 -0.61
C PRO A 260 7.64 30.19 -0.40
N LEU A 261 8.00 28.91 -0.53
CA LEU A 261 7.11 27.81 -0.15
C LEU A 261 6.72 27.86 1.34
N ALA A 262 7.61 28.36 2.21
CA ALA A 262 7.34 28.48 3.65
C ALA A 262 6.12 29.37 3.95
N ASP A 263 5.81 30.33 3.08
CA ASP A 263 4.68 31.24 3.24
C ASP A 263 3.34 30.49 3.27
N TYR A 264 3.26 29.28 2.71
CA TYR A 264 2.06 28.44 2.71
C TYR A 264 1.94 27.51 3.93
N TYR A 265 2.98 27.39 4.75
CA TYR A 265 3.02 26.43 5.85
C TYR A 265 2.82 27.13 7.21
N PRO A 266 1.62 27.07 7.81
CA PRO A 266 1.36 27.67 9.13
C PRO A 266 2.29 27.17 10.23
N SER A 267 2.75 25.93 10.12
CA SER A 267 3.72 25.31 11.04
C SER A 267 5.06 26.05 11.14
N VAL A 268 5.44 26.83 10.12
CA VAL A 268 6.68 27.63 10.09
C VAL A 268 6.39 29.13 10.02
N GLY A 269 5.16 29.55 10.35
CA GLY A 269 4.75 30.95 10.38
C GLY A 269 4.17 31.49 9.07
N GLY A 270 3.97 30.64 8.05
CA GLY A 270 3.28 31.01 6.81
C GLY A 270 1.79 31.29 7.03
N ALA A 271 1.24 32.24 6.28
CA ALA A 271 -0.18 32.62 6.34
C ALA A 271 -0.88 32.60 4.97
N ARG A 272 -0.16 32.21 3.90
CA ARG A 272 -0.69 32.21 2.54
C ARG A 272 -1.56 30.98 2.33
N GLU A 273 -2.77 31.21 1.84
CA GLU A 273 -3.68 30.13 1.46
C GLU A 273 -3.19 29.38 0.21
N ALA A 274 -3.57 28.10 0.10
CA ALA A 274 -3.21 27.28 -1.05
C ALA A 274 -3.81 27.85 -2.35
N ASP A 275 -2.95 28.10 -3.32
CA ASP A 275 -3.32 28.61 -4.64
C ASP A 275 -2.60 27.81 -5.76
N GLY A 276 -2.86 28.18 -7.02
CA GLY A 276 -2.28 27.48 -8.17
C GLY A 276 -0.74 27.49 -8.23
N GLN A 277 -0.05 28.35 -7.47
CA GLN A 277 1.41 28.47 -7.50
C GLN A 277 2.10 27.48 -6.56
N VAL A 278 1.38 26.92 -5.58
CA VAL A 278 2.01 26.16 -4.49
C VAL A 278 2.70 24.88 -4.98
N ALA A 279 2.11 24.20 -5.97
CA ALA A 279 2.71 23.01 -6.55
C ALA A 279 4.02 23.31 -7.31
N ASP A 280 4.10 24.47 -7.98
CA ASP A 280 5.32 24.90 -8.68
C ASP A 280 6.41 25.33 -7.71
N LEU A 281 6.05 26.03 -6.62
CA LEU A 281 6.99 26.36 -5.55
C LEU A 281 7.51 25.11 -4.87
N PHE A 282 6.62 24.17 -4.53
CA PHE A 282 7.00 22.86 -3.98
C PHE A 282 7.96 22.12 -4.91
N SER A 283 7.62 22.03 -6.19
CA SER A 283 8.43 21.33 -7.19
C SER A 283 9.84 21.94 -7.30
N ARG A 284 9.92 23.27 -7.40
CA ARG A 284 11.21 23.98 -7.45
C ARG A 284 12.04 23.77 -6.19
N PHE A 285 11.41 23.83 -5.02
CA PHE A 285 12.11 23.58 -3.75
C PHE A 285 12.63 22.15 -3.67
N ALA A 286 11.76 21.16 -3.91
CA ALA A 286 12.10 19.73 -3.84
C ALA A 286 13.22 19.36 -4.81
N LEU A 287 13.21 19.89 -6.04
CA LEU A 287 14.25 19.61 -7.03
C LEU A 287 15.59 20.29 -6.68
N ARG A 288 15.57 21.56 -6.24
CA ARG A 288 16.80 22.25 -5.79
C ARG A 288 17.42 21.59 -4.55
N ARG A 289 16.61 20.94 -3.71
CA ARG A 289 17.04 20.21 -2.50
C ARG A 289 16.98 18.70 -2.69
N SER A 290 17.12 18.21 -3.92
CA SER A 290 16.88 16.81 -4.26
C SER A 290 17.78 15.83 -3.51
N ASP A 291 19.04 16.17 -3.24
CA ASP A 291 19.94 15.33 -2.45
C ASP A 291 19.45 15.17 -1.00
N ASP A 292 19.05 16.27 -0.37
CA ASP A 292 18.49 16.25 1.00
C ASP A 292 17.17 15.47 1.06
N VAL A 293 16.28 15.72 0.09
CA VAL A 293 14.99 15.02 -0.02
C VAL A 293 15.20 13.52 -0.23
N ARG A 294 16.12 13.11 -1.11
CA ARG A 294 16.45 11.70 -1.34
C ARG A 294 17.08 11.06 -0.10
N ALA A 295 17.95 11.77 0.62
CA ALA A 295 18.54 11.28 1.87
C ALA A 295 17.46 10.97 2.92
N ILE A 296 16.47 11.86 3.07
CA ILE A 296 15.31 11.64 3.95
C ILE A 296 14.48 10.45 3.46
N ILE A 297 14.10 10.43 2.17
CA ILE A 297 13.27 9.37 1.57
C ILE A 297 13.87 7.97 1.77
N ARG A 298 15.20 7.84 1.64
CA ARG A 298 15.92 6.56 1.78
C ARG A 298 15.94 6.04 3.23
N THR A 299 15.89 6.92 4.22
CA THR A 299 16.19 6.57 5.62
C THR A 299 15.00 6.69 6.57
N ARG A 300 14.02 7.54 6.26
CA ARG A 300 12.88 7.81 7.13
C ARG A 300 11.66 7.00 6.70
N ARG A 301 10.82 6.64 7.68
CA ARG A 301 9.49 6.06 7.45
C ARG A 301 8.43 7.00 8.00
N THR A 302 7.23 6.93 7.44
CA THR A 302 6.07 7.63 7.99
C THR A 302 5.64 6.94 9.29
N GLN A 303 5.65 7.66 10.40
CA GLN A 303 5.29 7.16 11.73
C GLN A 303 4.26 8.09 12.38
N THR A 304 2.99 7.66 12.36
CA THR A 304 1.89 8.45 12.92
C THR A 304 1.81 8.27 14.43
N ASN A 305 2.41 9.20 15.17
CA ASN A 305 2.43 9.22 16.64
C ASN A 305 1.26 10.07 17.19
N GLU A 306 0.02 9.57 17.06
CA GLU A 306 -1.16 10.31 17.55
C GLU A 306 -1.40 10.06 19.05
N VAL A 307 -1.03 11.01 19.88
CA VAL A 307 -1.09 10.91 21.35
C VAL A 307 -2.54 10.96 21.87
N ALA A 308 -3.49 11.46 21.07
CA ALA A 308 -4.91 11.45 21.44
C ALA A 308 -5.47 10.03 21.69
N ARG A 309 -4.81 8.99 21.16
CA ARG A 309 -5.15 7.57 21.39
C ARG A 309 -4.97 7.13 22.84
N CYS A 310 -4.17 7.84 23.63
CA CYS A 310 -3.98 7.50 25.04
C CYS A 310 -5.27 7.61 25.86
N GLY A 311 -6.19 8.52 25.52
CA GLY A 311 -7.46 8.66 26.25
C GLY A 311 -8.29 7.37 26.22
N PRO A 312 -8.60 6.84 25.02
CA PRO A 312 -9.24 5.54 24.87
C PRO A 312 -8.44 4.37 25.49
N LEU A 313 -7.11 4.38 25.41
CA LEU A 313 -6.30 3.35 26.07
C LEU A 313 -6.44 3.41 27.60
N VAL A 314 -6.41 4.61 28.21
CA VAL A 314 -6.66 4.80 29.65
C VAL A 314 -8.03 4.26 30.05
N LEU A 315 -9.07 4.48 29.23
CA LEU A 315 -10.40 3.91 29.49
C LEU A 315 -10.36 2.37 29.61
N GLY A 316 -9.62 1.69 28.73
CA GLY A 316 -9.47 0.24 28.76
C GLY A 316 -8.60 -0.24 29.91
N LEU A 317 -7.47 0.41 30.16
CA LEU A 317 -6.52 0.05 31.23
C LEU A 317 -7.16 0.17 32.62
N CYS A 318 -8.02 1.16 32.86
CA CYS A 318 -8.75 1.29 34.13
C CYS A 318 -9.76 0.16 34.39
N ARG A 319 -10.00 -0.75 33.44
CA ARG A 319 -10.82 -1.96 33.64
C ARG A 319 -10.06 -3.14 34.23
N LEU A 320 -8.74 -3.06 34.24
CA LEU A 320 -7.87 -4.15 34.67
C LEU A 320 -7.43 -3.97 36.13
N PRO A 321 -7.21 -5.07 36.87
CA PRO A 321 -6.68 -5.00 38.23
C PRO A 321 -5.24 -4.48 38.21
N GLY A 322 -4.96 -3.41 38.95
CA GLY A 322 -3.60 -2.87 39.08
C GLY A 322 -2.76 -3.57 40.17
N PRO A 323 -1.45 -3.30 40.23
CA PRO A 323 -0.69 -2.45 39.31
C PRO A 323 -0.47 -3.12 37.94
N LEU A 324 -0.14 -2.35 36.90
CA LEU A 324 0.03 -2.82 35.53
C LEU A 324 1.50 -2.84 35.08
N ALA A 325 1.86 -3.84 34.28
CA ALA A 325 3.08 -3.91 33.49
C ALA A 325 2.72 -3.81 32.00
N LEU A 326 3.14 -2.73 31.35
CA LEU A 326 2.68 -2.37 30.01
C LEU A 326 3.72 -2.70 28.92
N ILE A 327 3.31 -3.40 27.86
CA ILE A 327 4.07 -3.53 26.61
C ILE A 327 3.32 -2.81 25.50
N ASP A 328 3.95 -1.88 24.77
CA ASP A 328 3.33 -1.21 23.62
C ASP A 328 3.95 -1.67 22.30
N VAL A 329 3.13 -2.21 21.40
CA VAL A 329 3.55 -2.73 20.08
C VAL A 329 3.32 -1.69 18.99
N GLY A 330 4.39 -1.34 18.27
CA GLY A 330 4.43 -0.21 17.36
C GLY A 330 4.65 1.12 18.09
N ALA A 331 5.43 1.08 19.17
CA ALA A 331 5.60 2.21 20.07
C ALA A 331 6.24 3.44 19.43
N SER A 332 6.94 3.30 18.29
CA SER A 332 7.66 4.36 17.58
C SER A 332 8.57 5.19 18.50
N ALA A 333 8.17 6.42 18.86
CA ALA A 333 8.89 7.28 19.81
C ALA A 333 8.47 7.10 21.28
N GLY A 334 7.68 6.07 21.56
CA GLY A 334 7.16 5.71 22.88
C GLY A 334 6.22 6.73 23.49
N LEU A 335 5.55 7.56 22.69
CA LEU A 335 4.67 8.61 23.23
C LEU A 335 3.43 8.03 23.92
N ASN A 336 2.90 6.90 23.44
CA ASN A 336 1.74 6.25 24.06
C ASN A 336 2.11 5.46 25.33
N LEU A 337 3.39 5.06 25.48
CA LEU A 337 3.92 4.46 26.72
C LEU A 337 3.93 5.42 27.90
N GLN A 338 3.75 6.73 27.66
CA GLN A 338 3.76 7.76 28.70
C GLN A 338 2.35 8.11 29.21
N LEU A 339 1.33 7.30 28.89
CA LEU A 339 -0.07 7.65 29.15
C LEU A 339 -0.37 7.98 30.63
N ASP A 340 0.32 7.38 31.59
CA ASP A 340 0.15 7.67 33.02
C ASP A 340 0.87 8.97 33.45
N ARG A 341 1.65 9.57 32.55
CA ARG A 341 2.39 10.83 32.73
C ARG A 341 1.67 12.02 32.09
N TYR A 342 0.55 11.79 31.40
CA TYR A 342 -0.32 12.84 30.86
C TYR A 342 -1.51 13.09 31.77
N ALA A 343 -2.20 14.22 31.57
CA ALA A 343 -3.48 14.49 32.19
C ALA A 343 -4.61 14.32 31.18
N TYR A 344 -5.82 14.07 31.68
CA TYR A 344 -6.99 13.77 30.87
C TYR A 344 -8.21 14.49 31.41
N GLN A 345 -9.06 14.93 30.49
CA GLN A 345 -10.40 15.40 30.80
C GLN A 345 -11.38 14.70 29.85
N PHE A 346 -12.26 13.86 30.40
CA PHE A 346 -13.22 13.07 29.63
C PHE A 346 -14.58 13.76 29.63
N GLY A 347 -14.96 14.38 28.51
CA GLY A 347 -16.14 15.24 28.45
C GLY A 347 -16.09 16.32 29.53
N GLU A 348 -17.16 16.41 30.32
CA GLU A 348 -17.28 17.37 31.44
C GLU A 348 -16.75 16.81 32.78
N ALA A 349 -16.14 15.62 32.79
CA ALA A 349 -15.59 15.04 34.00
C ALA A 349 -14.37 15.83 34.52
N PRO A 350 -14.08 15.79 35.84
CA PRO A 350 -12.88 16.42 36.40
C PRO A 350 -11.59 15.93 35.74
N ARG A 351 -10.60 16.83 35.66
CA ARG A 351 -9.25 16.51 35.18
C ARG A 351 -8.59 15.47 36.09
N ILE A 352 -8.03 14.43 35.50
CA ILE A 352 -7.23 13.41 36.20
C ILE A 352 -5.80 13.39 35.67
N GLY A 353 -4.85 12.94 36.50
CA GLY A 353 -3.44 12.82 36.15
C GLY A 353 -2.52 13.85 36.82
N PRO A 354 -1.22 13.86 36.51
CA PRO A 354 -0.23 14.69 37.20
C PRO A 354 -0.60 16.18 37.12
N PRO A 355 -0.51 16.96 38.21
CA PRO A 355 -0.87 18.38 38.19
C PRO A 355 0.02 19.20 37.25
N ASP A 356 1.33 18.91 37.22
CA ASP A 356 2.34 19.72 36.54
C ASP A 356 2.72 19.21 35.14
N THR A 357 1.98 18.26 34.58
CA THR A 357 2.26 17.76 33.21
C THR A 357 1.91 18.81 32.16
N PRO A 358 2.77 19.04 31.15
CA PRO A 358 2.52 20.02 30.09
C PRO A 358 1.41 19.59 29.11
N LEU A 359 0.94 18.33 29.19
CA LEU A 359 -0.06 17.78 28.29
C LEU A 359 -1.34 17.37 29.03
N THR A 360 -2.44 18.08 28.74
CA THR A 360 -3.80 17.63 29.06
C THR A 360 -4.52 17.22 27.77
N LEU A 361 -4.99 15.97 27.72
CA LEU A 361 -5.78 15.42 26.62
C LEU A 361 -7.27 15.60 26.90
N HIS A 362 -7.90 16.49 26.14
CA HIS A 362 -9.35 16.67 26.16
C HIS A 362 -9.99 15.59 25.29
N CYS A 363 -10.61 14.60 25.94
CA CYS A 363 -11.20 13.44 25.30
C CYS A 363 -12.72 13.65 25.23
N ALA A 364 -13.24 13.89 24.02
CA ALA A 364 -14.69 13.86 23.82
C ALA A 364 -15.22 12.47 24.20
N TYR A 365 -16.22 12.42 25.07
CA TYR A 365 -16.69 11.19 25.71
C TYR A 365 -18.21 11.10 25.70
N GLU A 366 -18.73 10.18 24.89
CA GLU A 366 -20.15 9.81 24.80
C GLU A 366 -20.31 8.31 25.13
N GLY A 367 -19.60 7.85 26.16
CA GLY A 367 -19.64 6.46 26.61
C GLY A 367 -20.90 6.16 27.43
N ALA A 368 -21.39 4.92 27.37
CA ALA A 368 -22.51 4.45 28.18
C ALA A 368 -22.13 4.19 29.65
N GLN A 369 -20.84 4.19 29.96
CA GLN A 369 -20.29 3.96 31.30
C GLN A 369 -19.65 5.25 31.82
N PRO A 370 -19.48 5.41 33.14
CA PRO A 370 -18.78 6.57 33.66
C PRO A 370 -17.33 6.62 33.16
N PRO A 371 -16.79 7.83 32.88
CA PRO A 371 -15.39 7.98 32.53
C PRO A 371 -14.48 7.62 33.72
N PRO A 372 -13.18 7.33 33.48
CA PRO A 372 -12.24 7.03 34.55
C PRO A 372 -12.10 8.20 35.55
N GLU A 373 -12.16 7.89 36.85
CA GLU A 373 -11.97 8.87 37.94
C GLU A 373 -10.51 8.98 38.41
N ARG A 374 -9.67 8.02 37.99
CA ARG A 374 -8.23 7.96 38.31
C ARG A 374 -7.47 7.28 37.18
N LEU A 375 -6.17 7.56 37.08
CA LEU A 375 -5.27 6.87 36.15
C LEU A 375 -4.94 5.45 36.62
N PRO A 376 -4.62 4.53 35.71
CA PRO A 376 -4.09 3.23 36.07
C PRO A 376 -2.69 3.38 36.67
N GLU A 377 -2.36 2.55 37.65
CA GLU A 377 -1.02 2.50 38.22
C GLU A 377 -0.11 1.64 37.32
N ILE A 378 0.84 2.27 36.61
CA ILE A 378 1.80 1.58 35.73
C ILE A 378 3.17 1.53 36.41
N VAL A 379 3.58 0.34 36.85
CA VAL A 379 4.84 0.14 37.58
C VAL A 379 5.99 -0.33 36.70
N TRP A 380 5.69 -0.78 35.48
CA TRP A 380 6.67 -1.20 34.50
C TRP A 380 6.15 -0.94 33.08
N ARG A 381 7.05 -0.55 32.16
CA ARG A 381 6.69 -0.28 30.76
C ARG A 381 7.83 -0.62 29.80
N ARG A 382 7.49 -1.11 28.61
CA ARG A 382 8.45 -1.27 27.50
C ARG A 382 7.76 -1.23 26.14
N GLY A 383 8.41 -0.67 25.14
CA GLY A 383 7.92 -0.67 23.76
C GLY A 383 8.57 -1.75 22.91
N ILE A 384 7.92 -2.09 21.80
CA ILE A 384 8.50 -2.83 20.68
C ILE A 384 8.18 -2.08 19.40
N ASP A 385 9.18 -1.83 18.55
CA ASP A 385 8.99 -1.22 17.24
C ASP A 385 10.04 -1.71 16.23
N LEU A 386 9.71 -1.73 14.94
CA LEU A 386 10.66 -2.09 13.89
C LEU A 386 11.76 -1.03 13.70
N ASP A 387 11.44 0.23 13.97
CA ASP A 387 12.28 1.40 13.75
C ASP A 387 12.04 2.43 14.88
N PRO A 388 12.42 2.09 16.12
CA PRO A 388 12.19 2.94 17.28
C PRO A 388 12.90 4.28 17.13
N ARG A 389 12.27 5.31 17.69
CA ARG A 389 12.70 6.71 17.55
C ARG A 389 13.05 7.26 18.92
N ASP A 390 14.21 7.91 19.05
CA ASP A 390 14.58 8.58 20.29
C ASP A 390 13.86 9.95 20.36
N PRO A 391 12.91 10.17 21.28
CA PRO A 391 12.20 11.45 21.39
C PRO A 391 13.12 12.61 21.79
N ARG A 392 14.31 12.32 22.35
CA ARG A 392 15.30 13.33 22.77
C ARG A 392 16.16 13.84 21.62
N ASP A 393 16.20 13.11 20.50
CA ASP A 393 16.97 13.47 19.32
C ASP A 393 16.25 14.58 18.52
N PRO A 394 16.80 15.81 18.42
CA PRO A 394 16.08 16.93 17.78
C PRO A 394 15.70 16.69 16.30
N PRO A 395 16.54 16.09 15.44
CA PRO A 395 16.14 15.65 14.10
C PRO A 395 14.95 14.67 14.10
N THR A 396 14.85 13.79 15.08
CA THR A 396 13.73 12.86 15.22
C THR A 396 12.46 13.58 15.64
N ALA A 397 12.53 14.48 16.65
CA ALA A 397 11.40 15.32 17.04
C ALA A 397 10.87 16.15 15.86
N ARG A 398 11.78 16.76 15.08
CA ARG A 398 11.42 17.54 13.89
C ARG A 398 10.78 16.68 12.79
N TRP A 399 11.30 15.47 12.55
CA TRP A 399 10.69 14.54 11.59
C TRP A 399 9.26 14.16 11.99
N LEU A 400 9.03 13.84 13.27
CA LEU A 400 7.70 13.53 13.76
C LEU A 400 6.75 14.73 13.61
N GLU A 401 7.26 15.94 13.83
CA GLU A 401 6.49 17.17 13.60
C GLU A 401 6.16 17.40 12.12
N ALA A 402 7.10 17.12 11.21
CA ALA A 402 6.91 17.21 9.75
C ALA A 402 5.85 16.23 9.22
N LEU A 403 5.55 15.16 9.98
CA LEU A 403 4.47 14.23 9.65
C LEU A 403 3.09 14.72 10.14
N VAL A 404 3.04 15.80 10.93
CA VAL A 404 1.79 16.47 11.29
C VAL A 404 1.47 17.55 10.27
N TRP A 405 0.39 17.34 9.53
CA TRP A 405 0.04 18.16 8.36
C TRP A 405 -0.09 19.65 8.70
N PRO A 406 0.23 20.57 7.77
CA PRO A 406 0.51 21.98 8.05
C PRO A 406 -0.63 22.71 8.76
N GLU A 407 -1.89 22.35 8.52
CA GLU A 407 -3.06 22.99 9.14
C GLU A 407 -3.38 22.44 10.54
N HIS A 408 -2.81 21.31 10.94
CA HIS A 408 -3.14 20.64 12.21
C HIS A 408 -2.34 21.18 13.41
N ALA A 409 -2.52 22.46 13.75
CA ALA A 409 -1.80 23.13 14.85
C ALA A 409 -1.96 22.42 16.20
N GLY A 410 -3.20 22.10 16.61
CA GLY A 410 -3.46 21.41 17.87
C GLY A 410 -2.82 20.01 17.94
N ARG A 411 -2.69 19.29 16.82
CA ARG A 411 -1.97 18.00 16.77
C ARG A 411 -0.47 18.20 17.00
N ARG A 412 0.12 19.25 16.42
CA ARG A 412 1.54 19.59 16.65
C ARG A 412 1.82 20.00 18.09
N GLU A 413 0.95 20.83 18.68
CA GLU A 413 1.10 21.25 20.08
C GLU A 413 1.08 20.04 21.02
N ARG A 414 0.11 19.13 20.84
CA ARG A 414 0.06 17.87 21.60
C ARG A 414 1.31 17.02 21.40
N LEU A 415 1.78 16.88 20.16
CA LEU A 415 3.00 16.12 19.85
C LEU A 415 4.22 16.71 20.57
N ARG A 416 4.41 18.03 20.53
CA ARG A 416 5.53 18.72 21.19
C ARG A 416 5.49 18.51 22.71
N ALA A 417 4.33 18.69 23.34
CA ALA A 417 4.16 18.46 24.77
C ALA A 417 4.41 16.99 25.16
N ALA A 418 3.98 16.03 24.32
CA ALA A 418 4.25 14.62 24.54
C ALA A 418 5.74 14.27 24.39
N LEU A 419 6.43 14.87 23.42
CA LEU A 419 7.88 14.72 23.25
C LEU A 419 8.65 15.27 24.45
N GLU A 420 8.20 16.38 25.05
CA GLU A 420 8.76 16.93 26.29
C GLU A 420 8.64 15.93 27.44
N VAL A 421 7.44 15.38 27.67
CA VAL A 421 7.20 14.35 28.71
C VAL A 421 8.04 13.10 28.46
N ALA A 422 8.06 12.59 27.23
CA ALA A 422 8.82 11.40 26.87
C ALA A 422 10.34 11.63 27.02
N SER A 423 10.82 12.85 26.77
CA SER A 423 12.24 13.20 26.93
C SER A 423 12.66 13.35 28.38
N ALA A 424 11.73 13.68 29.28
CA ALA A 424 12.01 13.97 30.68
C ALA A 424 12.28 12.71 31.53
N GLN A 425 11.78 11.55 31.13
CA GLN A 425 11.91 10.31 31.91
C GLN A 425 12.30 9.12 31.02
N PRO A 426 13.26 8.29 31.43
CA PRO A 426 13.71 7.17 30.63
C PRO A 426 12.61 6.10 30.47
N PHE A 427 12.60 5.48 29.30
CA PHE A 427 11.86 4.28 28.96
C PHE A 427 12.63 3.54 27.86
N GLU A 428 12.27 2.31 27.56
CA GLU A 428 12.93 1.49 26.56
C GLU A 428 11.95 1.06 25.48
N VAL A 429 12.39 1.11 24.21
CA VAL A 429 11.69 0.52 23.06
C VAL A 429 12.66 -0.42 22.37
N CYS A 430 12.35 -1.72 22.41
CA CYS A 430 13.17 -2.73 21.78
C CYS A 430 12.97 -2.70 20.27
N GLN A 431 14.07 -2.67 19.51
CA GLN A 431 14.02 -2.71 18.05
C GLN A 431 13.82 -4.16 17.57
N GLY A 432 12.74 -4.43 16.86
CA GLY A 432 12.53 -5.69 16.16
C GLY A 432 11.07 -6.04 15.91
N ASP A 433 10.87 -7.23 15.36
CA ASP A 433 9.55 -7.77 15.05
C ASP A 433 8.78 -8.16 16.32
N ALA A 434 7.52 -7.75 16.39
CA ALA A 434 6.68 -7.95 17.58
C ALA A 434 6.40 -9.43 17.86
N LEU A 435 6.19 -10.25 16.82
CA LEU A 435 5.93 -11.69 16.99
C LEU A 435 7.13 -12.42 17.60
N THR A 436 8.33 -11.89 17.35
CA THR A 436 9.60 -12.43 17.88
C THR A 436 9.92 -11.90 19.27
N LEU A 437 9.75 -10.60 19.50
CA LEU A 437 10.20 -9.92 20.71
C LEU A 437 9.17 -9.95 21.85
N LEU A 438 7.88 -10.05 21.57
CA LEU A 438 6.85 -9.97 22.60
C LEU A 438 7.05 -10.99 23.74
N PRO A 439 7.35 -12.29 23.48
CA PRO A 439 7.62 -13.24 24.54
C PRO A 439 8.92 -13.00 25.31
N GLN A 440 9.89 -12.30 24.70
CA GLN A 440 11.16 -11.97 25.34
C GLN A 440 10.99 -10.79 26.28
N VAL A 441 10.34 -9.73 25.79
CA VAL A 441 10.04 -8.52 26.54
C VAL A 441 9.12 -8.81 27.72
N ALA A 442 8.11 -9.67 27.54
CA ALA A 442 7.22 -10.08 28.61
C ALA A 442 7.91 -10.81 29.78
N ARG A 443 9.03 -11.52 29.53
CA ARG A 443 9.80 -12.19 30.58
C ARG A 443 10.53 -11.22 31.51
N ASP A 444 10.79 -10.02 31.04
CA ASP A 444 11.48 -8.98 31.81
C ASP A 444 10.50 -8.15 32.67
N ALA A 445 9.19 -8.35 32.49
CA ALA A 445 8.19 -7.74 33.34
C ALA A 445 8.24 -8.34 34.77
N PRO A 446 8.09 -7.52 35.82
CA PRO A 446 8.05 -8.00 37.19
C PRO A 446 6.88 -8.96 37.41
N ARG A 447 7.07 -9.94 38.30
CA ARG A 447 5.96 -10.80 38.76
C ARG A 447 5.04 -10.02 39.70
N GLY A 448 3.73 -10.21 39.56
CA GLY A 448 2.73 -9.60 40.43
C GLY A 448 1.81 -8.62 39.69
N PRO A 449 2.34 -7.59 39.01
CA PRO A 449 1.53 -6.69 38.19
C PRO A 449 0.82 -7.42 37.04
N THR A 450 -0.34 -6.91 36.66
CA THR A 450 -1.10 -7.38 35.50
C THR A 450 -0.38 -7.00 34.21
N LEU A 451 0.00 -8.01 33.42
CA LEU A 451 0.67 -7.81 32.15
C LEU A 451 -0.36 -7.37 31.10
N VAL A 452 -0.08 -6.28 30.39
CA VAL A 452 -0.95 -5.73 29.35
C VAL A 452 -0.13 -5.45 28.10
N VAL A 453 -0.61 -5.90 26.95
CA VAL A 453 -0.05 -5.59 25.64
C VAL A 453 -1.00 -4.63 24.94
N THR A 454 -0.52 -3.41 24.68
CA THR A 454 -1.24 -2.42 23.88
C THR A 454 -0.74 -2.39 22.44
N HIS A 455 -1.66 -2.09 21.52
CA HIS A 455 -1.32 -1.77 20.15
C HIS A 455 -2.37 -0.83 19.57
N CYS A 456 -1.95 0.13 18.74
CA CYS A 456 -2.87 1.09 18.17
C CYS A 456 -2.54 1.43 16.71
N MET A 457 -3.43 1.02 15.82
CA MET A 457 -3.26 1.09 14.36
C MET A 457 -2.03 0.36 13.84
N THR A 458 -1.36 -0.43 14.70
CA THR A 458 -0.12 -1.14 14.38
C THR A 458 -0.45 -2.44 13.65
N LEU A 459 -1.44 -3.17 14.16
CA LEU A 459 -1.86 -4.43 13.55
C LEU A 459 -2.56 -4.21 12.21
N ALA A 460 -2.98 -2.98 11.88
CA ALA A 460 -3.41 -2.59 10.54
C ALA A 460 -2.38 -2.95 9.44
N TYR A 461 -1.08 -3.06 9.78
CA TYR A 461 0.00 -3.44 8.87
C TYR A 461 0.31 -4.94 8.85
N PHE A 462 -0.33 -5.73 9.72
CA PHE A 462 -0.12 -7.16 9.87
C PHE A 462 -1.08 -7.93 8.95
N SER A 463 -0.64 -9.08 8.46
CA SER A 463 -1.51 -10.05 7.78
C SER A 463 -2.58 -10.58 8.76
N GLU A 464 -3.70 -11.12 8.24
CA GLU A 464 -4.73 -11.71 9.13
C GLU A 464 -4.14 -12.83 10.01
N GLU A 465 -3.21 -13.62 9.46
CA GLU A 465 -2.49 -14.67 10.20
C GLU A 465 -1.61 -14.08 11.31
N ASP A 466 -0.83 -13.04 11.00
CA ASP A 466 0.06 -12.42 12.00
C ASP A 466 -0.73 -11.72 13.10
N ARG A 467 -1.90 -11.14 12.80
CA ARG A 467 -2.82 -10.61 13.82
C ARG A 467 -3.27 -11.70 14.79
N ALA A 468 -3.70 -12.85 14.26
CA ALA A 468 -4.12 -13.99 15.08
C ALA A 468 -2.97 -14.51 15.95
N ARG A 469 -1.74 -14.49 15.44
CA ARG A 469 -0.53 -14.86 16.19
C ARG A 469 -0.24 -13.89 17.34
N VAL A 470 -0.45 -12.59 17.18
CA VAL A 470 -0.33 -11.62 18.30
C VAL A 470 -1.29 -12.00 19.43
N THR A 471 -2.57 -12.21 19.11
CA THR A 471 -3.58 -12.61 20.10
C THR A 471 -3.23 -13.93 20.80
N GLU A 472 -2.72 -14.91 20.05
CA GLU A 472 -2.25 -16.18 20.62
C GLU A 472 -1.07 -16.00 21.58
N LEU A 473 -0.10 -15.14 21.21
CA LEU A 473 1.04 -14.81 22.07
C LEU A 473 0.59 -14.14 23.36
N CYS A 474 -0.30 -13.14 23.29
CA CYS A 474 -0.86 -12.48 24.48
C CYS A 474 -1.52 -13.51 25.42
N ARG A 475 -2.36 -14.40 24.87
CA ARG A 475 -3.01 -15.47 25.64
C ARG A 475 -2.00 -16.43 26.27
N GLY A 476 -0.98 -16.86 25.52
CA GLY A 476 0.06 -17.76 26.00
C GLY A 476 0.94 -17.16 27.09
N LEU A 477 1.09 -15.84 27.10
CA LEU A 477 1.82 -15.08 28.12
C LEU A 477 0.96 -14.75 29.36
N GLY A 478 -0.35 -15.02 29.33
CA GLY A 478 -1.28 -14.56 30.35
C GLY A 478 -1.41 -13.03 30.40
N ALA A 479 -1.16 -12.35 29.28
CA ALA A 479 -1.30 -10.92 29.14
C ALA A 479 -2.69 -10.54 28.64
N HIS A 480 -3.21 -9.41 29.11
CA HIS A 480 -4.38 -8.78 28.52
C HIS A 480 -4.01 -8.06 27.22
N GLU A 481 -4.81 -8.23 26.18
CA GLU A 481 -4.63 -7.56 24.89
C GLU A 481 -5.57 -6.35 24.80
N LEU A 482 -5.03 -5.14 24.70
CA LEU A 482 -5.79 -3.90 24.58
C LEU A 482 -5.46 -3.18 23.26
N GLY A 483 -6.41 -3.21 22.34
CA GLY A 483 -6.21 -2.77 20.96
C GLY A 483 -7.14 -1.62 20.53
N ILE A 484 -6.62 -0.75 19.68
CA ILE A 484 -7.44 0.14 18.83
C ILE A 484 -7.01 -0.13 17.38
N GLU A 485 -7.71 -1.04 16.72
CA GLU A 485 -7.31 -1.56 15.40
C GLU A 485 -8.48 -1.55 14.41
N PRO A 486 -8.27 -1.04 13.18
CA PRO A 486 -9.31 -1.06 12.17
C PRO A 486 -9.55 -2.49 11.71
N GLY A 487 -10.79 -2.76 11.30
CA GLY A 487 -11.14 -4.00 10.61
C GLY A 487 -10.55 -4.06 9.21
N ARG A 488 -11.33 -4.57 8.24
CA ARG A 488 -10.91 -4.58 6.82
C ARG A 488 -10.76 -3.18 6.24
N ASP A 489 -11.60 -2.25 6.69
CA ASP A 489 -11.51 -0.84 6.29
C ASP A 489 -10.53 -0.07 7.20
N ARG A 490 -9.32 0.14 6.70
CA ARG A 490 -8.27 0.92 7.36
C ARG A 490 -8.53 2.44 7.40
N HIS A 491 -9.52 2.92 6.65
CA HIS A 491 -9.90 4.34 6.58
C HIS A 491 -11.18 4.61 7.38
N ALA A 492 -11.70 3.61 8.09
CA ALA A 492 -12.85 3.76 8.96
C ALA A 492 -12.57 4.84 10.00
N ARG A 493 -13.45 5.85 10.05
CA ARG A 493 -13.40 6.91 11.06
C ARG A 493 -13.51 6.33 12.48
N TRP A 494 -14.37 5.35 12.65
CA TRP A 494 -14.66 4.74 13.95
C TRP A 494 -14.05 3.35 14.04
N VAL A 495 -13.09 3.20 14.94
CA VAL A 495 -12.29 2.00 15.19
C VAL A 495 -12.67 1.41 16.55
N PRO A 496 -12.84 0.08 16.68
CA PRO A 496 -13.15 -0.52 17.97
C PRO A 496 -11.97 -0.40 18.95
N LEU A 497 -12.26 -0.02 20.19
CA LEU A 497 -11.39 -0.26 21.34
C LEU A 497 -11.75 -1.65 21.89
N THR A 498 -10.82 -2.60 21.85
CA THR A 498 -11.06 -3.98 22.27
C THR A 498 -10.15 -4.38 23.42
N LEU A 499 -10.70 -5.03 24.43
CA LEU A 499 -9.97 -5.67 25.51
C LEU A 499 -10.24 -7.18 25.46
N ASP A 500 -9.20 -7.99 25.24
CA ASP A 500 -9.27 -9.45 25.08
C ASP A 500 -10.33 -9.89 24.05
N GLY A 501 -10.42 -9.14 22.95
CA GLY A 501 -11.41 -9.36 21.88
C GLY A 501 -12.81 -8.81 22.17
N VAL A 502 -13.07 -8.28 23.36
CA VAL A 502 -14.36 -7.65 23.71
C VAL A 502 -14.31 -6.15 23.40
N GLN A 503 -15.22 -5.68 22.55
CA GLN A 503 -15.31 -4.25 22.23
C GLN A 503 -15.85 -3.46 23.43
N LEU A 504 -15.05 -2.51 23.94
CA LEU A 504 -15.41 -1.62 25.04
C LEU A 504 -16.09 -0.33 24.55
N ALA A 505 -15.65 0.19 23.40
CA ALA A 505 -16.11 1.45 22.82
C ALA A 505 -15.77 1.52 21.33
N ARG A 506 -16.28 2.56 20.65
CA ARG A 506 -15.78 3.00 19.33
C ARG A 506 -15.00 4.30 19.51
N VAL A 507 -13.91 4.41 18.76
CA VAL A 507 -12.91 5.47 18.90
C VAL A 507 -12.62 6.10 17.54
N ASP A 508 -12.52 7.41 17.49
CA ASP A 508 -11.85 8.09 16.38
C ASP A 508 -10.34 8.16 16.70
N PRO A 509 -9.48 7.39 16.01
CA PRO A 509 -8.07 7.26 16.36
C PRO A 509 -7.24 8.51 16.00
N HIS A 510 -7.85 9.51 15.35
CA HIS A 510 -7.22 10.79 15.03
C HIS A 510 -7.52 11.88 16.05
N THR A 511 -8.74 11.86 16.63
CA THR A 511 -9.16 12.86 17.63
C THR A 511 -9.11 12.33 19.06
N GLY A 512 -9.10 11.01 19.26
CA GLY A 512 -9.26 10.37 20.56
C GLY A 512 -10.70 10.39 21.09
N THR A 513 -11.68 10.75 20.25
CA THR A 513 -13.10 10.77 20.62
C THR A 513 -13.58 9.35 20.92
N ILE A 514 -14.34 9.19 22.01
CA ILE A 514 -14.87 7.91 22.49
C ILE A 514 -16.40 7.97 22.45
N THR A 515 -17.03 6.96 21.85
CA THR A 515 -18.49 6.79 21.87
C THR A 515 -18.88 5.37 22.26
N SER A 516 -20.08 5.21 22.83
CA SER A 516 -20.61 3.94 23.32
C SER A 516 -20.73 2.87 22.23
N SER A 517 -20.70 1.60 22.65
CA SER A 517 -21.04 0.44 21.83
C SER A 517 -22.56 0.23 21.81
N GLY A 518 -23.32 1.15 21.20
CA GLY A 518 -24.75 0.93 20.95
C GLY A 518 -24.94 0.16 19.63
N GLU A 519 -25.69 -0.94 19.64
CA GLU A 519 -26.25 -1.54 18.43
C GLU A 519 -27.16 -0.54 17.72
N GLU A 520 -26.76 -0.10 16.53
CA GLU A 520 -27.61 0.20 15.36
C GLU A 520 -26.73 0.75 14.21
N ILE A 521 -26.15 -0.14 13.43
CA ILE A 521 -26.24 0.01 11.98
C ILE A 521 -26.81 -1.33 11.52
N ALA A 522 -28.08 -1.28 11.12
CA ALA A 522 -28.68 -2.32 10.30
C ALA A 522 -27.64 -2.81 9.30
N SER A 523 -27.52 -4.13 9.22
CA SER A 523 -27.09 -4.76 7.99
C SER A 523 -27.62 -3.93 6.81
N ASN A 524 -26.73 -3.45 5.97
CA ASN A 524 -27.12 -3.07 4.63
C ASN A 524 -26.85 -4.30 3.74
N PRO A 525 -27.76 -5.30 3.66
CA PRO A 525 -27.79 -6.20 2.52
C PRO A 525 -28.40 -5.39 1.37
N GLY A 526 -27.62 -4.47 0.82
CA GLY A 526 -28.14 -3.43 -0.07
C GLY A 526 -27.04 -2.63 -0.75
N ALA A 527 -26.00 -3.31 -1.21
CA ALA A 527 -25.16 -2.86 -2.32
C ALA A 527 -24.85 -4.08 -3.20
N SER A 528 -25.93 -4.73 -3.67
CA SER A 528 -25.90 -5.43 -4.95
C SER A 528 -25.90 -4.35 -6.03
N SER A 529 -25.03 -4.55 -7.03
CA SER A 529 -25.10 -3.95 -8.37
C SER A 529 -25.19 -2.41 -8.43
N LEU A 530 -24.04 -1.77 -8.65
CA LEU A 530 -23.72 -1.03 -9.89
C LEU A 530 -22.24 -0.63 -9.92
#